data_AF-A0A7V5SR62-F1
#
_entry.id   AF-A0A7V5SR62-F1
#
_cell.length_a   1.000
_cell.length_b   1.000
_cell.length_c   1.000
_cell.angle_alpha   90.00
_cell.angle_beta   90.00
_cell.angle_gamma   90.00
#
_symmetry.space_group_name_H-M   'P 1'
#
loop_
_entity.id
_entity.type
_entity.pdbx_description
1 polymer ?
#
loop_
_entity_poly.entity_id
_entity_poly.type
_entity_poly.pdbx_seq_one_letter_code
_entity_poly.pdbx_strand_id
1 'polypeptide(L)'
;MNFQKSNNEKKENIIIDKHETEKEKVKSFAEKYTGWIILIVMIIMIIWLGASGTSFGQVMINITYWFKNRFGMLGIYIGLVVISTFGNFTVIFPVPYTFALIAVATIPGVNPFLVGISGAIGATVGEISAWAIGKSTQVAVGDQVKFNRMKGYVERGLAPLLIFIFAATPLPDDAFLIVLGFVNYPLRKVIPWCLLGKFVLCFISAAIPVWLMHVPMTDSFGSWLFNLYNAGVTDPNPTWGLWLLGLFGVDLKAAEQGISPEVTTQEIIVSTIIWIVTIVFVFLFIYVDWGKIFKRKKKQNL
;
A
#
# COMPACT_ATOMS: atom_id res chain seq x y z
N MET A 1 -35.98 -34.82 -40.92
CA MET A 1 -34.58 -34.52 -40.54
C MET A 1 -34.31 -33.01 -40.37
N ASN A 2 -34.74 -32.12 -41.26
CA ASN A 2 -34.43 -30.68 -41.17
C ASN A 2 -35.09 -29.92 -40.01
N PHE A 3 -36.27 -30.33 -39.53
CA PHE A 3 -36.96 -29.66 -38.42
C PHE A 3 -36.32 -29.86 -37.04
N GLN A 4 -35.76 -31.06 -36.77
CA GLN A 4 -35.06 -31.34 -35.52
C GLN A 4 -33.71 -30.60 -35.44
N LYS A 5 -33.03 -30.42 -36.59
CA LYS A 5 -31.75 -29.71 -36.66
C LYS A 5 -31.91 -28.21 -36.36
N SER A 6 -32.93 -27.57 -36.91
CA SER A 6 -33.28 -26.16 -36.65
C SER A 6 -33.67 -25.89 -35.18
N ASN A 7 -34.39 -26.81 -34.54
CA ASN A 7 -34.76 -26.66 -33.12
C ASN A 7 -33.58 -26.86 -32.17
N ASN A 8 -32.60 -27.69 -32.53
CA ASN A 8 -31.38 -27.87 -31.74
C ASN A 8 -30.45 -26.65 -31.86
N GLU A 9 -30.27 -26.09 -33.06
CA GLU A 9 -29.50 -24.85 -33.26
C GLU A 9 -30.11 -23.65 -32.52
N LYS A 10 -31.45 -23.52 -32.50
CA LYS A 10 -32.13 -22.50 -31.70
C LYS A 10 -31.91 -22.68 -30.19
N LYS A 11 -31.95 -23.92 -29.70
CA LYS A 11 -31.66 -24.20 -28.27
C LYS A 11 -30.20 -23.91 -27.92
N GLU A 12 -29.26 -24.27 -28.78
CA GLU A 12 -27.83 -23.98 -28.59
C GLU A 12 -27.56 -22.47 -28.55
N ASN A 13 -28.12 -21.70 -29.49
CA ASN A 13 -27.95 -20.25 -29.49
C ASN A 13 -28.56 -19.57 -28.25
N ILE A 14 -29.71 -20.04 -27.75
CA ILE A 14 -30.31 -19.54 -26.51
C ILE A 14 -29.41 -19.85 -25.29
N ILE A 15 -28.77 -21.02 -25.26
CA ILE A 15 -27.85 -21.41 -24.17
C ILE A 15 -26.57 -20.56 -24.22
N ILE A 16 -26.05 -20.28 -25.41
CA ILE A 16 -24.85 -19.45 -25.62
C ILE A 16 -25.14 -17.98 -25.23
N ASP A 17 -26.24 -17.39 -25.69
CA ASP A 17 -26.65 -16.03 -25.32
C ASP A 17 -26.85 -15.87 -23.81
N LYS A 18 -27.43 -16.90 -23.17
CA LYS A 18 -27.64 -16.91 -21.72
C LYS A 18 -26.31 -17.02 -20.96
N HIS A 19 -25.35 -17.79 -21.46
CA HIS A 19 -24.01 -17.88 -20.88
C HIS A 19 -23.17 -16.61 -21.09
N GLU A 20 -23.29 -15.93 -22.24
CA GLU A 20 -22.63 -14.64 -22.47
C GLU A 20 -23.20 -13.54 -21.59
N THR A 21 -24.53 -13.45 -21.47
CA THR A 21 -25.18 -12.48 -20.57
C THR A 21 -24.90 -12.75 -19.09
N GLU A 22 -24.73 -14.01 -18.69
CA GLU A 22 -24.33 -14.36 -17.33
C GLU A 22 -22.85 -14.03 -17.06
N LYS A 23 -21.95 -14.29 -18.04
CA LYS A 23 -20.53 -13.87 -17.97
C LYS A 23 -20.39 -12.35 -17.89
N GLU A 24 -21.14 -11.59 -18.68
CA GLU A 24 -21.14 -10.11 -18.60
C GLU A 24 -21.65 -9.60 -17.25
N LYS A 25 -22.71 -10.20 -16.71
CA LYS A 25 -23.21 -9.86 -15.37
C LYS A 25 -22.18 -10.15 -14.28
N VAL A 26 -21.52 -11.31 -14.33
CA VAL A 26 -20.47 -11.67 -13.37
C VAL A 26 -19.27 -10.74 -13.49
N LYS A 27 -18.86 -10.39 -14.72
CA LYS A 27 -17.76 -9.44 -14.97
C LYS A 27 -18.10 -8.02 -14.47
N SER A 28 -19.29 -7.52 -14.78
CA SER A 28 -19.80 -6.23 -14.29
C SER A 28 -19.92 -6.19 -12.76
N PHE A 29 -20.35 -7.29 -12.14
CA PHE A 29 -20.39 -7.42 -10.69
C PHE A 29 -18.99 -7.43 -10.10
N ALA A 30 -18.07 -8.24 -10.65
CA ALA A 30 -16.69 -8.30 -10.20
C ALA A 30 -16.04 -6.92 -10.29
N GLU A 31 -16.13 -6.20 -11.42
CA GLU A 31 -15.55 -4.85 -11.57
C GLU A 31 -16.09 -3.85 -10.54
N LYS A 32 -17.36 -3.97 -10.15
CA LYS A 32 -17.99 -3.11 -9.15
C LYS A 32 -17.58 -3.45 -7.71
N TYR A 33 -17.44 -4.74 -7.38
CA TYR A 33 -17.22 -5.22 -6.02
C TYR A 33 -15.79 -5.67 -5.72
N THR A 34 -14.88 -5.73 -6.70
CA THR A 34 -13.48 -6.15 -6.51
C THR A 34 -12.80 -5.40 -5.37
N GLY A 35 -12.92 -4.07 -5.33
CA GLY A 35 -12.33 -3.25 -4.26
C GLY A 35 -12.86 -3.62 -2.86
N TRP A 36 -14.17 -3.87 -2.76
CA TRP A 36 -14.80 -4.27 -1.49
C TRP A 36 -14.44 -5.69 -1.07
N ILE A 37 -14.34 -6.63 -2.02
CA ILE A 37 -13.94 -8.01 -1.75
C ILE A 37 -12.51 -8.04 -1.21
N ILE A 38 -11.59 -7.30 -1.84
CA ILE A 38 -10.20 -7.20 -1.38
C ILE A 38 -10.12 -6.59 0.02
N LEU A 39 -10.88 -5.52 0.29
CA LEU A 39 -10.95 -4.91 1.62
C LEU A 39 -11.37 -5.92 2.69
N ILE A 40 -12.44 -6.69 2.42
CA ILE A 40 -12.95 -7.71 3.34
C ILE A 40 -11.89 -8.80 3.58
N VAL A 41 -11.24 -9.27 2.53
CA VAL A 41 -10.17 -10.28 2.62
C VAL A 41 -9.00 -9.77 3.48
N MET A 42 -8.59 -8.51 3.32
CA MET A 42 -7.53 -7.90 4.13
C MET A 42 -7.93 -7.76 5.59
N ILE A 43 -9.16 -7.34 5.88
CA ILE A 43 -9.67 -7.24 7.25
C ILE A 43 -9.68 -8.63 7.90
N ILE A 44 -10.17 -9.65 7.18
CA ILE A 44 -10.15 -11.04 7.65
C ILE A 44 -8.72 -11.51 7.92
N MET A 45 -7.77 -11.21 7.03
CA MET A 45 -6.36 -11.53 7.21
C MET A 45 -5.78 -10.87 8.46
N ILE A 46 -6.06 -9.59 8.70
CA ILE A 46 -5.55 -8.84 9.86
C ILE A 46 -6.16 -9.37 11.17
N ILE A 47 -7.46 -9.66 11.18
CA ILE A 47 -8.12 -10.30 12.32
C ILE A 47 -7.53 -11.68 12.58
N TRP A 48 -7.27 -12.47 11.52
CA TRP A 48 -6.65 -13.78 11.63
C TRP A 48 -5.22 -13.69 12.19
N LEU A 49 -4.42 -12.72 11.74
CA LEU A 49 -3.10 -12.45 12.30
C LEU A 49 -3.21 -12.12 13.80
N GLY A 50 -4.08 -11.19 14.17
CA GLY A 50 -4.31 -10.82 15.57
C GLY A 50 -4.72 -12.02 16.43
N ALA A 51 -5.62 -12.88 15.91
CA ALA A 51 -6.04 -14.11 16.58
C ALA A 51 -4.91 -15.15 16.69
N SER A 52 -3.94 -15.16 15.76
CA SER A 52 -2.76 -16.00 15.81
C SER A 52 -1.66 -15.49 16.76
N GLY A 53 -1.89 -14.35 17.43
CA GLY A 53 -0.93 -13.75 18.36
C GLY A 53 0.13 -12.89 17.68
N THR A 54 -0.08 -12.48 16.42
CA THR A 54 0.88 -11.62 15.69
C THR A 54 0.20 -10.42 15.07
N SER A 55 0.93 -9.31 14.92
CA SER A 55 0.43 -8.14 14.19
C SER A 55 0.98 -8.12 12.77
N PHE A 56 0.30 -7.42 11.86
CA PHE A 56 0.81 -7.23 10.50
C PHE A 56 2.20 -6.56 10.49
N GLY A 57 2.42 -5.59 11.39
CA GLY A 57 3.74 -4.98 11.59
C GLY A 57 4.80 -5.98 12.04
N GLN A 58 4.47 -6.85 12.99
CA GLN A 58 5.37 -7.90 13.46
C GLN A 58 5.74 -8.90 12.36
N VAL A 59 4.81 -9.25 11.48
CA VAL A 59 5.10 -10.12 10.32
C VAL A 59 6.18 -9.47 9.42
N MET A 60 6.07 -8.18 9.14
CA MET A 60 7.08 -7.47 8.33
C MET A 60 8.45 -7.44 9.02
N ILE A 61 8.47 -7.20 10.33
CA ILE A 61 9.69 -7.22 11.13
C ILE A 61 10.32 -8.62 11.14
N ASN A 62 9.52 -9.66 11.34
CA ASN A 62 9.97 -11.05 11.35
C ASN A 62 10.59 -11.46 10.00
N ILE A 63 10.02 -11.03 8.88
CA ILE A 63 10.61 -11.24 7.55
C ILE A 63 12.00 -10.58 7.50
N THR A 64 12.12 -9.34 7.97
CA THR A 64 13.41 -8.62 7.97
C THR A 64 14.45 -9.32 8.85
N TYR A 65 14.05 -9.77 10.04
CA TYR A 65 14.93 -10.54 10.94
C TYR A 65 15.34 -11.88 10.36
N TRP A 66 14.45 -12.56 9.64
CA TRP A 66 14.79 -13.81 8.95
C TRP A 66 15.93 -13.59 7.96
N PHE A 67 15.86 -12.53 7.15
CA PHE A 67 16.97 -12.18 6.25
C PHE A 67 18.22 -11.74 7.02
N LYS A 68 18.09 -10.95 8.08
CA LYS A 68 19.22 -10.54 8.95
C LYS A 68 19.98 -11.75 9.49
N ASN A 69 19.26 -12.75 9.98
CA ASN A 69 19.86 -13.96 10.56
C ASN A 69 20.58 -14.80 9.49
N ARG A 70 20.15 -14.72 8.23
CA ARG A 70 20.76 -15.48 7.13
C ARG A 70 21.95 -14.78 6.48
N PHE A 71 21.91 -13.45 6.34
CA PHE A 71 22.85 -12.66 5.54
C PHE A 71 23.53 -11.53 6.33
N GLY A 72 23.38 -11.50 7.66
CA GLY A 72 23.90 -10.43 8.51
C GLY A 72 23.19 -9.09 8.30
N MET A 73 23.88 -7.98 8.55
CA MET A 73 23.31 -6.63 8.40
C MET A 73 22.81 -6.35 6.97
N LEU A 74 23.42 -6.95 5.94
CA LEU A 74 22.93 -6.84 4.56
C LEU A 74 21.55 -7.47 4.38
N GLY A 75 21.23 -8.51 5.15
CA GLY A 75 19.93 -9.17 5.14
C GLY A 75 18.78 -8.23 5.50
N ILE A 76 19.01 -7.27 6.40
CA ILE A 76 18.00 -6.28 6.78
C ILE A 76 17.52 -5.50 5.55
N TYR A 77 18.46 -5.03 4.74
CA TYR A 77 18.20 -4.28 3.51
C TYR A 77 17.51 -5.13 2.44
N ILE A 78 17.87 -6.41 2.34
CA ILE A 78 17.23 -7.35 1.40
C ILE A 78 15.78 -7.62 1.81
N GLY A 79 15.54 -7.89 3.10
CA GLY A 79 14.19 -8.08 3.62
C GLY A 79 13.32 -6.84 3.37
N LEU A 80 13.90 -5.66 3.50
CA LEU A 80 13.20 -4.42 3.21
C LEU A 80 12.82 -4.26 1.72
N VAL A 81 13.72 -4.60 0.80
CA VAL A 81 13.39 -4.63 -0.65
C VAL A 81 12.18 -5.53 -0.90
N VAL A 82 12.18 -6.73 -0.32
CA VAL A 82 11.08 -7.70 -0.48
C VAL A 82 9.77 -7.12 0.06
N ILE A 83 9.77 -6.60 1.28
CA ILE A 83 8.58 -6.03 1.91
C ILE A 83 8.05 -4.84 1.11
N SER A 84 8.92 -3.93 0.69
CA SER A 84 8.53 -2.76 -0.12
C SER A 84 8.02 -3.17 -1.50
N THR A 85 8.56 -4.21 -2.13
CA THR A 85 8.03 -4.75 -3.39
C THR A 85 6.60 -5.25 -3.21
N PHE A 86 6.35 -6.12 -2.25
CA PHE A 86 5.00 -6.65 -2.04
C PHE A 86 4.02 -5.58 -1.55
N GLY A 87 4.48 -4.62 -0.75
CA GLY A 87 3.68 -3.49 -0.27
C GLY A 87 3.25 -2.51 -1.36
N ASN A 88 4.01 -2.39 -2.46
CA ASN A 88 3.64 -1.57 -3.62
C ASN A 88 3.12 -2.40 -4.81
N PHE A 89 3.10 -3.73 -4.71
CA PHE A 89 2.54 -4.61 -5.75
C PHE A 89 1.01 -4.57 -5.77
N THR A 90 0.41 -4.19 -4.64
CA THR A 90 -1.03 -4.06 -4.49
C THR A 90 -1.50 -2.74 -5.10
N VAL A 91 -1.53 -2.68 -6.43
CA VAL A 91 -2.03 -1.57 -7.28
C VAL A 91 -3.42 -1.03 -6.84
N ILE A 92 -4.16 -1.82 -6.07
CA ILE A 92 -5.51 -1.53 -5.61
C ILE A 92 -5.52 -0.93 -4.18
N PHE A 93 -4.45 -1.13 -3.39
CA PHE A 93 -4.38 -0.67 -2.01
C PHE A 93 -2.95 -0.34 -1.58
N PRO A 94 -2.68 0.90 -1.12
CA PRO A 94 -1.41 1.21 -0.49
C PRO A 94 -1.39 0.55 0.89
N VAL A 95 -0.72 -0.59 1.00
CA VAL A 95 -0.28 -1.11 2.29
C VAL A 95 0.78 -0.12 2.78
N PRO A 96 0.65 0.50 3.97
CA PRO A 96 1.64 1.44 4.47
C PRO A 96 2.92 0.71 4.93
N TYR A 97 3.67 0.21 3.93
CA TYR A 97 4.98 -0.42 4.08
C TYR A 97 6.02 0.54 4.69
N THR A 98 5.72 1.84 4.69
CA THR A 98 6.48 2.88 5.38
C THR A 98 6.64 2.56 6.86
N PHE A 99 5.66 1.95 7.52
CA PHE A 99 5.82 1.53 8.93
C PHE A 99 6.87 0.43 9.11
N ALA A 100 6.97 -0.51 8.17
CA ALA A 100 8.04 -1.50 8.19
C ALA A 100 9.41 -0.85 7.94
N LEU A 101 9.50 0.13 7.04
CA LEU A 101 10.72 0.94 6.88
C LEU A 101 11.15 1.60 8.18
N ILE A 102 10.19 2.19 8.90
CA ILE A 102 10.47 2.89 10.15
C ILE A 102 10.96 1.91 11.21
N ALA A 103 10.28 0.79 11.39
CA ALA A 103 10.68 -0.24 12.33
C ALA A 103 12.10 -0.77 12.07
N VAL A 104 12.49 -0.85 10.80
CA VAL A 104 13.83 -1.32 10.42
C VAL A 104 14.90 -0.23 10.56
N ALA A 105 14.56 1.03 10.27
CA ALA A 105 15.47 2.18 10.35
C ALA A 105 15.93 2.49 11.77
N THR A 106 15.20 2.01 12.78
CA THR A 106 15.49 2.22 14.20
C THR A 106 16.39 1.14 14.79
N ILE A 107 16.68 0.06 14.06
CA ILE A 107 17.62 -0.97 14.51
C ILE A 107 19.05 -0.37 14.57
N PRO A 108 19.77 -0.52 15.69
CA PRO A 108 21.13 -0.02 15.86
C PRO A 108 22.07 -0.50 14.76
N GLY A 109 22.82 0.43 14.19
CA GLY A 109 23.75 0.17 13.08
C GLY A 109 23.09 0.15 11.70
N VAL A 110 21.76 0.28 11.59
CA VAL A 110 21.07 0.46 10.31
C VAL A 110 21.17 1.92 9.88
N ASN A 111 21.74 2.15 8.69
CA ASN A 111 21.78 3.48 8.09
C ASN A 111 20.42 3.84 7.42
N PRO A 112 19.72 4.91 7.84
CA PRO A 112 18.46 5.35 7.23
C PRO A 112 18.56 5.67 5.73
N PHE A 113 19.73 6.09 5.26
CA PHE A 113 19.98 6.32 3.84
C PHE A 113 19.91 5.03 3.03
N LEU A 114 20.52 3.95 3.54
CA LEU A 114 20.46 2.63 2.90
C LEU A 114 19.05 2.03 2.98
N VAL A 115 18.32 2.28 4.08
CA VAL A 115 16.88 1.96 4.18
C VAL A 115 16.09 2.68 3.10
N GLY A 116 16.35 3.98 2.88
CA GLY A 116 15.73 4.75 1.80
C GLY A 116 16.00 4.14 0.42
N ILE A 117 17.24 3.73 0.13
CA ILE A 117 17.60 3.08 -1.14
C ILE A 117 16.89 1.74 -1.29
N SER A 118 16.97 0.86 -0.29
CA SER A 118 16.35 -0.46 -0.32
C SER A 118 14.84 -0.40 -0.45
N GLY A 119 14.21 0.49 0.32
CA GLY A 119 12.77 0.74 0.23
C GLY A 119 12.37 1.26 -1.15
N ALA A 120 13.14 2.18 -1.73
CA ALA A 120 12.88 2.72 -3.05
C ALA A 120 13.01 1.68 -4.17
N ILE A 121 14.06 0.85 -4.13
CA ILE A 121 14.24 -0.25 -5.09
C ILE A 121 13.05 -1.19 -5.00
N GLY A 122 12.68 -1.61 -3.79
CA GLY A 122 11.55 -2.50 -3.58
C GLY A 122 10.25 -1.89 -4.11
N ALA A 123 9.96 -0.65 -3.72
CA ALA A 123 8.75 0.07 -4.12
C ALA A 123 8.66 0.24 -5.65
N THR A 124 9.73 0.71 -6.30
CA THR A 124 9.77 0.86 -7.77
C THR A 124 9.54 -0.48 -8.48
N VAL A 125 10.08 -1.59 -7.97
CA VAL A 125 9.80 -2.92 -8.54
C VAL A 125 8.33 -3.29 -8.38
N GLY A 126 7.73 -3.02 -7.22
CA GLY A 126 6.29 -3.22 -7.02
C GLY A 126 5.45 -2.41 -8.01
N GLU A 127 5.81 -1.14 -8.23
CA GLU A 127 5.10 -0.21 -9.11
C GLU A 127 5.16 -0.53 -10.61
N ILE A 128 6.14 -1.34 -11.04
CA ILE A 128 6.14 -1.88 -12.41
C ILE A 128 4.85 -2.66 -12.68
N SER A 129 4.24 -3.27 -11.66
CA SER A 129 2.95 -3.95 -11.77
C SER A 129 1.81 -3.02 -12.20
N ALA A 130 1.70 -1.83 -11.60
CA ALA A 130 0.70 -0.82 -11.96
C ALA A 130 0.86 -0.37 -13.43
N TRP A 131 2.09 -0.08 -13.84
CA TRP A 131 2.39 0.25 -15.23
C TRP A 131 2.07 -0.92 -16.19
N ALA A 132 2.40 -2.16 -15.82
CA ALA A 132 2.15 -3.34 -16.63
C ALA A 132 0.66 -3.64 -16.79
N ILE A 133 -0.14 -3.46 -15.75
CA ILE A 133 -1.61 -3.56 -15.80
C ILE A 133 -2.18 -2.53 -16.78
N GLY A 134 -1.73 -1.27 -16.67
CA GLY A 134 -2.12 -0.21 -17.60
C GLY A 134 -1.81 -0.56 -19.06
N LYS A 135 -0.59 -1.03 -19.32
CA LYS A 135 -0.15 -1.45 -20.66
C LYS A 135 -0.95 -2.65 -21.20
N SER A 136 -1.26 -3.62 -20.36
CA SER A 136 -2.05 -4.80 -20.74
C SER A 136 -3.50 -4.44 -21.07
N THR A 137 -4.05 -3.44 -20.37
CA THR A 137 -5.42 -2.95 -20.60
C THR A 137 -5.56 -2.23 -21.94
N GLN A 138 -4.51 -1.57 -22.42
CA GLN A 138 -4.49 -0.95 -23.74
C GLN A 138 -4.70 -1.96 -24.88
N VAL A 139 -4.18 -3.18 -24.73
CA VAL A 139 -4.35 -4.25 -25.72
C VAL A 139 -5.80 -4.74 -25.77
N ALA A 140 -6.54 -4.63 -24.65
CA ALA A 140 -7.93 -5.08 -24.53
C ALA A 140 -8.97 -4.04 -24.97
N VAL A 141 -8.63 -2.74 -24.91
CA VAL A 141 -9.55 -1.63 -25.21
C VAL A 141 -8.98 -0.82 -26.37
N GLY A 142 -9.39 -1.17 -27.59
CA GLY A 142 -8.98 -0.50 -28.83
C GLY A 142 -9.53 0.92 -29.04
N ASP A 143 -9.80 1.69 -27.97
CA ASP A 143 -10.47 2.99 -28.07
C ASP A 143 -9.51 4.18 -28.03
N GLN A 144 -9.39 4.84 -29.19
CA GLN A 144 -8.55 6.01 -29.45
C GLN A 144 -9.06 7.32 -28.81
N VAL A 145 -10.26 7.35 -28.21
CA VAL A 145 -10.94 8.61 -27.88
C VAL A 145 -10.52 9.18 -26.51
N LYS A 146 -10.15 8.34 -25.52
CA LYS A 146 -9.54 8.79 -24.24
C LYS A 146 -8.03 9.07 -24.36
N PHE A 147 -7.42 8.67 -25.47
CA PHE A 147 -5.99 8.76 -25.78
C PHE A 147 -5.49 10.21 -25.94
N ASN A 148 -6.25 11.06 -26.66
CA ASN A 148 -5.78 12.39 -27.09
C ASN A 148 -5.74 13.44 -25.98
N ARG A 149 -6.55 13.32 -24.91
CA ARG A 149 -6.58 14.32 -23.84
C ARG A 149 -5.46 14.12 -22.80
N MET A 150 -5.04 12.87 -22.59
CA MET A 150 -3.97 12.52 -21.65
C MET A 150 -2.59 12.52 -22.29
N LYS A 151 -2.49 12.24 -23.59
CA LYS A 151 -1.24 12.40 -24.37
C LYS A 151 -0.65 13.80 -24.24
N GLY A 152 -1.49 14.84 -24.22
CA GLY A 152 -1.03 16.23 -24.15
C GLY A 152 -0.15 16.57 -22.93
N TYR A 153 -0.31 15.88 -21.78
CA TYR A 153 0.55 16.10 -20.61
C TYR A 153 1.88 15.33 -20.70
N VAL A 154 1.84 14.15 -21.31
CA VAL A 154 3.02 13.29 -21.53
C VAL A 154 3.89 13.82 -22.68
N GLU A 155 3.27 14.35 -23.74
CA GLU A 155 3.92 14.92 -24.93
C GLU A 155 4.57 16.29 -24.66
N ARG A 156 4.18 17.01 -23.60
CA ARG A 156 4.81 18.27 -23.16
C ARG A 156 6.14 18.09 -22.42
N GLY A 157 6.61 16.86 -22.24
CA GLY A 157 7.88 16.58 -21.54
C GLY A 157 7.83 16.69 -20.02
N LEU A 158 6.66 16.92 -19.42
CA LEU A 158 6.47 17.02 -17.97
C LEU A 158 6.34 15.66 -17.27
N ALA A 159 6.21 14.57 -18.02
CA ALA A 159 6.03 13.22 -17.45
C ALA A 159 7.12 12.83 -16.44
N PRO A 160 8.43 13.02 -16.68
CA PRO A 160 9.48 12.77 -15.70
C PRO A 160 9.28 13.48 -14.35
N LEU A 161 8.97 14.78 -14.40
CA LEU A 161 8.76 15.60 -13.21
C LEU A 161 7.50 15.16 -12.45
N LEU A 162 6.42 14.85 -13.18
CA LEU A 162 5.19 14.34 -12.59
C LEU A 162 5.41 12.98 -11.93
N ILE A 163 6.12 12.05 -12.59
CA ILE A 163 6.47 10.75 -12.00
C ILE A 163 7.23 10.97 -10.68
N PHE A 164 8.24 11.84 -10.69
CA PHE A 164 9.01 12.15 -9.49
C PHE A 164 8.15 12.72 -8.37
N ILE A 165 7.32 13.74 -8.65
CA ILE A 165 6.49 14.39 -7.63
C ILE A 165 5.47 13.41 -7.06
N PHE A 166 4.80 12.63 -7.91
CA PHE A 166 3.83 11.63 -7.47
C PHE A 166 4.51 10.56 -6.61
N ALA A 167 5.69 10.07 -7.00
CA ALA A 167 6.44 9.08 -6.23
C ALA A 167 7.10 9.63 -4.95
N ALA A 168 7.46 10.91 -4.94
CA ALA A 168 8.06 11.59 -3.77
C ALA A 168 7.02 11.98 -2.71
N THR A 169 5.74 11.91 -3.04
CA THR A 169 4.65 12.27 -2.14
C THR A 169 3.83 11.02 -1.79
N PRO A 170 3.09 11.02 -0.67
CA PRO A 170 2.18 9.92 -0.32
C PRO A 170 0.90 9.92 -1.20
N LEU A 171 0.99 10.44 -2.43
CA LEU A 171 -0.11 10.48 -3.39
C LEU A 171 -0.28 9.10 -4.05
N PRO A 172 -1.48 8.80 -4.59
CA PRO A 172 -1.73 7.55 -5.32
C PRO A 172 -1.06 7.59 -6.70
N ASP A 173 0.25 7.37 -6.73
CA ASP A 173 1.09 7.29 -7.92
C ASP A 173 0.81 6.06 -8.79
N ASP A 174 0.32 4.96 -8.21
CA ASP A 174 -0.18 3.79 -8.93
C ASP A 174 -1.19 4.15 -10.03
N ALA A 175 -2.17 4.99 -9.74
CA ALA A 175 -3.18 5.42 -10.72
C ALA A 175 -2.54 6.18 -11.89
N PHE A 176 -1.52 6.99 -11.60
CA PHE A 176 -0.76 7.70 -12.61
C PHE A 176 0.10 6.76 -13.45
N LEU A 177 0.72 5.74 -12.82
CA LEU A 177 1.51 4.71 -13.50
C LEU A 177 0.67 3.80 -14.40
N ILE A 178 -0.55 3.44 -14.00
CA ILE A 178 -1.52 2.73 -14.86
C ILE A 178 -1.80 3.57 -16.11
N VAL A 179 -2.05 4.87 -15.94
CA VAL A 179 -2.27 5.79 -17.06
C VAL A 179 -1.04 5.85 -17.97
N LEU A 180 0.16 5.94 -17.42
CA LEU A 180 1.42 5.92 -18.19
C LEU A 180 1.64 4.61 -18.94
N GLY A 181 1.26 3.48 -18.33
CA GLY A 181 1.26 2.16 -18.96
C GLY A 181 0.29 2.10 -20.14
N PHE A 182 -0.93 2.60 -19.95
CA PHE A 182 -1.97 2.63 -20.97
C PHE A 182 -1.58 3.47 -22.20
N VAL A 183 -0.77 4.52 -22.04
CA VAL A 183 -0.26 5.32 -23.17
C VAL A 183 1.07 4.81 -23.73
N ASN A 184 1.54 3.62 -23.33
CA ASN A 184 2.83 3.03 -23.73
C ASN A 184 4.04 3.93 -23.42
N TYR A 185 4.01 4.70 -22.33
CA TYR A 185 5.19 5.48 -21.94
C TYR A 185 6.34 4.53 -21.58
N PRO A 186 7.55 4.71 -22.12
CA PRO A 186 8.62 3.73 -22.01
C PRO A 186 9.08 3.56 -20.56
N LEU A 187 9.03 2.32 -20.06
CA LEU A 187 9.38 1.96 -18.67
C LEU A 187 10.79 2.44 -18.25
N ARG A 188 11.76 2.40 -19.18
CA ARG A 188 13.13 2.94 -18.97
C ARG A 188 13.16 4.42 -18.58
N LYS A 189 12.13 5.19 -18.94
CA LYS A 189 11.95 6.59 -18.53
C LYS A 189 11.09 6.74 -17.28
N VAL A 190 10.38 5.70 -16.84
CA VAL A 190 9.61 5.71 -15.59
C VAL A 190 10.51 5.41 -14.42
N ILE A 191 11.24 4.29 -14.50
CA ILE A 191 12.06 3.73 -13.43
C ILE A 191 12.96 4.77 -12.74
N PRO A 192 13.80 5.56 -13.44
CA PRO A 192 14.73 6.46 -12.75
C PRO A 192 14.01 7.55 -11.94
N TRP A 193 12.93 8.13 -12.48
CA TRP A 193 12.20 9.21 -11.80
C TRP A 193 11.32 8.69 -10.67
N CYS A 194 10.71 7.52 -10.86
CA CYS A 194 9.98 6.80 -9.84
C CYS A 194 10.92 6.41 -8.70
N LEU A 195 12.09 5.83 -8.99
CA LEU A 195 13.08 5.44 -7.99
C LEU A 195 13.58 6.64 -7.18
N LEU A 196 13.86 7.77 -7.83
CA LEU A 196 14.27 9.00 -7.15
C LEU A 196 13.16 9.54 -6.23
N GLY A 197 11.91 9.53 -6.71
CA GLY A 197 10.78 9.96 -5.89
C GLY A 197 10.57 9.05 -4.69
N LYS A 198 10.50 7.73 -4.91
CA LYS A 198 10.38 6.74 -3.83
C LYS A 198 11.55 6.79 -2.86
N PHE A 199 12.77 7.09 -3.33
CA PHE A 199 13.92 7.31 -2.45
C PHE A 199 13.68 8.47 -1.50
N VAL A 200 13.21 9.61 -1.99
CA VAL A 200 12.86 10.76 -1.15
C VAL A 200 11.78 10.38 -0.13
N LEU A 201 10.70 9.75 -0.59
CA LEU A 201 9.59 9.33 0.29
C LEU A 201 10.05 8.33 1.36
N CYS A 202 10.79 7.30 0.96
CA CYS A 202 11.29 6.25 1.85
C CYS A 202 12.33 6.78 2.83
N PHE A 203 13.26 7.62 2.37
CA PHE A 203 14.28 8.23 3.20
C PHE A 203 13.66 9.17 4.24
N ILE A 204 12.74 10.04 3.84
CA ILE A 204 12.03 10.93 4.77
C ILE A 204 11.22 10.11 5.77
N SER A 205 10.52 9.07 5.29
CA SER A 205 9.75 8.17 6.15
C SER A 205 10.64 7.45 7.16
N ALA A 206 11.87 7.09 6.82
CA ALA A 206 12.83 6.48 7.75
C ALA A 206 13.48 7.50 8.69
N ALA A 207 13.90 8.65 8.17
CA ALA A 207 14.68 9.64 8.91
C ALA A 207 13.85 10.43 9.92
N ILE A 208 12.61 10.82 9.59
CA ILE A 208 11.76 11.62 10.50
C ILE A 208 11.50 10.87 11.81
N PRO A 209 11.08 9.60 11.81
CA PRO A 209 10.81 8.90 13.06
C PRO A 209 12.06 8.61 13.87
N VAL A 210 13.19 8.31 13.20
CA VAL A 210 14.51 8.19 13.88
C VAL A 210 14.88 9.50 14.59
N TRP A 211 14.59 10.64 13.98
CA TRP A 211 14.75 11.93 14.62
C TRP A 211 13.75 12.14 15.79
N LEU A 212 12.48 11.77 15.60
CA LEU A 212 11.44 11.83 16.64
C LEU A 212 11.71 10.90 17.84
N MET A 213 12.58 9.88 17.71
CA MET A 213 13.02 9.06 18.84
C MET A 213 13.72 9.88 19.92
N HIS A 214 14.37 10.99 19.54
CA HIS A 214 15.12 11.84 20.45
C HIS A 214 14.29 13.02 20.98
N VAL A 215 13.00 13.11 20.59
CA VAL A 215 12.10 14.18 21.02
C VAL A 215 11.28 13.67 22.21
N PRO A 216 11.59 14.12 23.45
CA PRO A 216 10.89 13.67 24.63
C PRO A 216 9.47 14.26 24.68
N MET A 217 8.52 13.48 25.19
CA MET A 217 7.14 13.94 25.44
C MET A 217 7.06 14.73 26.75
N THR A 218 7.68 15.91 26.79
CA THR A 218 7.75 16.75 27.99
C THR A 218 6.52 17.62 28.22
N ASP A 219 5.63 17.72 27.24
CA ASP A 219 4.42 18.54 27.29
C ASP A 219 3.20 17.75 27.81
N SER A 220 2.24 18.45 28.42
CA SER A 220 1.04 17.85 29.01
C SER A 220 0.21 17.06 27.99
N PHE A 221 0.22 17.49 26.73
CA PHE A 221 -0.46 16.80 25.64
C PHE A 221 0.26 15.50 25.25
N GLY A 222 1.58 15.53 25.09
CA GLY A 222 2.41 14.33 24.88
C GLY A 222 2.23 13.29 25.99
N SER A 223 2.28 13.72 27.26
CA SER A 223 2.06 12.83 28.40
C SER A 223 0.63 12.25 28.45
N TRP A 224 -0.38 13.05 28.11
CA TRP A 224 -1.76 12.58 27.99
C TRP A 224 -1.93 11.54 26.87
N LEU A 225 -1.33 11.78 25.70
CA LEU A 225 -1.33 10.84 24.58
C LEU A 225 -0.62 9.53 24.91
N PHE A 226 0.53 9.59 25.57
CA PHE A 226 1.26 8.41 26.01
C PHE A 226 0.39 7.54 26.93
N ASN A 227 -0.28 8.16 27.90
CA ASN A 227 -1.16 7.45 28.83
C ASN A 227 -2.40 6.82 28.18
N LEU A 228 -2.85 7.30 27.00
CA LEU A 228 -3.90 6.63 26.24
C LEU A 228 -3.45 5.27 25.69
N TYR A 229 -2.14 5.09 25.49
CA TYR A 229 -1.57 3.85 24.97
C TYR A 229 -0.12 3.67 25.47
N ASN A 230 0.03 3.07 26.65
CA ASN A 230 1.31 2.59 27.16
C ASN A 230 1.64 1.28 26.44
N ALA A 231 2.25 1.35 25.25
CA ALA A 231 2.56 0.26 24.31
C ALA A 231 3.45 -0.88 24.87
N GLY A 232 3.24 -1.37 26.09
CA GLY A 232 4.16 -2.25 26.82
C GLY A 232 5.45 -1.57 27.26
N VAL A 233 5.76 -0.40 26.69
CA VAL A 233 6.96 0.37 27.02
C VAL A 233 6.79 1.09 28.36
N THR A 234 7.23 0.46 29.45
CA THR A 234 7.46 1.16 30.72
C THR A 234 8.76 1.97 30.61
N ASP A 235 8.72 3.07 29.86
CA ASP A 235 9.83 4.02 29.82
C ASP A 235 9.64 5.11 30.88
N PRO A 236 10.62 5.34 31.77
CA PRO A 236 10.63 6.55 32.59
C PRO A 236 10.70 7.85 31.76
N ASN A 237 11.13 7.80 30.48
CA ASN A 237 11.22 8.95 29.57
C ASN A 237 10.57 8.67 28.21
N PRO A 238 9.24 8.76 28.08
CA PRO A 238 8.56 8.49 26.81
C PRO A 238 8.92 9.49 25.70
N THR A 239 9.04 9.00 24.47
CA THR A 239 9.33 9.82 23.27
C THR A 239 8.28 9.63 22.19
N TRP A 240 8.13 10.63 21.31
CA TRP A 240 7.15 10.61 20.22
C TRP A 240 7.34 9.42 19.26
N GLY A 241 8.60 9.07 18.96
CA GLY A 241 8.91 7.92 18.11
C GLY A 241 8.47 6.58 18.70
N LEU A 242 8.75 6.35 19.99
CA LEU A 242 8.40 5.10 20.69
C LEU A 242 6.89 4.85 20.71
N TRP A 243 6.12 5.87 21.08
CA TRP A 243 4.67 5.78 21.15
C TRP A 243 4.02 5.52 19.78
N LEU A 244 4.43 6.27 18.76
CA LEU A 244 3.86 6.16 17.42
C LEU A 244 4.11 4.78 16.80
N LEU A 245 5.27 4.17 17.06
CA LEU A 245 5.60 2.84 16.54
C LEU A 245 4.90 1.73 17.31
N GLY A 246 4.77 1.89 18.63
CA GLY A 246 3.98 0.99 19.46
C GLY A 246 2.56 0.80 18.93
N LEU A 247 1.90 1.87 18.46
CA LEU A 247 0.54 1.81 17.91
C LEU A 247 0.38 0.79 16.78
N PHE A 248 1.44 0.53 16.02
CA PHE A 248 1.43 -0.44 14.92
C PHE A 248 1.94 -1.83 15.33
N GLY A 249 2.14 -2.05 16.63
CA GLY A 249 2.67 -3.29 17.20
C GLY A 249 4.16 -3.45 16.96
N VAL A 250 4.91 -2.33 16.97
CA VAL A 250 6.37 -2.31 16.83
C VAL A 250 6.98 -1.85 18.16
N ASP A 251 7.62 -2.77 18.87
CA ASP A 251 8.41 -2.45 20.06
C ASP A 251 9.88 -2.20 19.68
N LEU A 252 10.30 -0.95 19.87
CA LEU A 252 11.62 -0.48 19.52
C LEU A 252 12.70 -0.89 20.51
N LYS A 253 12.41 -1.04 21.80
CA LYS A 253 13.46 -1.44 22.77
C LYS A 253 13.94 -2.84 22.49
N ALA A 254 13.01 -3.72 22.11
CA ALA A 254 13.34 -5.05 21.67
C ALA A 254 14.01 -5.05 20.29
N ALA A 255 13.55 -4.20 19.35
CA ALA A 255 14.20 -4.05 18.05
C ALA A 255 15.65 -3.54 18.17
N GLU A 256 15.92 -2.64 19.13
CA GLU A 256 17.27 -2.17 19.44
C GLU A 256 18.17 -3.28 19.95
N GLN A 257 17.62 -4.17 20.77
CA GLN A 257 18.32 -5.33 21.29
C GLN A 257 18.42 -6.47 20.27
N GLY A 258 17.77 -6.34 19.09
CA GLY A 258 17.71 -7.36 18.06
C GLY A 258 16.89 -8.59 18.48
N ILE A 259 15.95 -8.41 19.40
CA ILE A 259 15.08 -9.44 19.98
C ILE A 259 13.65 -9.18 19.47
N SER A 260 12.90 -10.23 19.13
CA SER A 260 11.44 -10.15 18.99
C SER A 260 10.82 -10.26 20.37
N PRO A 261 10.23 -9.21 20.95
CA PRO A 261 9.67 -9.28 22.30
C PRO A 261 8.40 -10.14 22.30
N GLU A 262 8.05 -10.67 23.48
CA GLU A 262 6.72 -11.22 23.69
C GLU A 262 5.71 -10.08 23.64
N VAL A 263 4.89 -10.07 22.59
CA VAL A 263 3.88 -9.04 22.35
C VAL A 263 2.69 -9.29 23.28
N THR A 264 2.26 -8.27 24.02
CA THR A 264 1.11 -8.45 24.93
C THR A 264 -0.20 -8.55 24.16
N THR A 265 -1.19 -9.27 24.70
CA THR A 265 -2.52 -9.41 24.08
C THR A 265 -3.17 -8.04 23.81
N GLN A 266 -2.93 -7.05 24.68
CA GLN A 266 -3.45 -5.69 24.52
C GLN A 266 -2.79 -4.94 23.35
N GLU A 267 -1.48 -5.09 23.16
CA GLU A 267 -0.76 -4.51 22.02
C GLU A 267 -1.26 -5.07 20.70
N ILE A 268 -1.49 -6.38 20.63
CA ILE A 268 -2.01 -7.04 19.44
C ILE A 268 -3.40 -6.49 19.10
N ILE A 269 -4.28 -6.35 20.10
CA ILE A 269 -5.64 -5.80 19.88
C ILE A 269 -5.58 -4.37 19.36
N VAL A 270 -4.80 -3.49 20.00
CA VAL A 270 -4.70 -2.09 19.58
C VAL A 270 -4.08 -1.97 18.19
N SER A 271 -2.98 -2.69 17.93
CA SER A 271 -2.35 -2.73 16.61
C SER A 271 -3.33 -3.21 15.54
N THR A 272 -4.07 -4.29 15.80
CA THR A 272 -5.09 -4.82 14.89
C THR A 272 -6.16 -3.77 14.58
N ILE A 273 -6.68 -3.07 15.60
CA ILE A 273 -7.66 -2.00 15.43
C ILE A 273 -7.07 -0.86 14.58
N ILE A 274 -5.85 -0.43 14.85
CA ILE A 274 -5.20 0.67 14.14
C ILE A 274 -4.98 0.31 12.67
N TRP A 275 -4.50 -0.89 12.38
CA TRP A 275 -4.37 -1.39 11.00
C TRP A 275 -5.70 -1.40 10.26
N ILE A 276 -6.77 -1.90 10.88
CA ILE A 276 -8.12 -1.90 10.29
C ILE A 276 -8.58 -0.46 10.03
N VAL A 277 -8.47 0.44 11.02
CA VAL A 277 -8.88 1.84 10.89
C VAL A 277 -8.10 2.54 9.78
N THR A 278 -6.78 2.37 9.71
CA THR A 278 -5.93 2.94 8.66
C THR A 278 -6.36 2.46 7.28
N ILE A 279 -6.56 1.16 7.10
CA ILE A 279 -6.97 0.59 5.81
C ILE A 279 -8.35 1.07 5.40
N VAL A 280 -9.32 1.09 6.33
CA VAL A 280 -10.68 1.58 6.06
C VAL A 280 -10.65 3.07 5.72
N PHE A 281 -9.89 3.88 6.45
CA PHE A 281 -9.77 5.31 6.19
C PHE A 281 -9.16 5.57 4.81
N VAL A 282 -8.04 4.92 4.50
CA VAL A 282 -7.38 5.00 3.19
C VAL A 282 -8.31 4.53 2.07
N PHE A 283 -9.04 3.43 2.28
CA PHE A 283 -10.04 2.93 1.33
C PHE A 283 -11.11 3.96 1.05
N LEU A 284 -11.72 4.52 2.10
CA LEU A 284 -12.77 5.53 1.95
C LEU A 284 -12.23 6.79 1.28
N PHE A 285 -11.00 7.19 1.58
CA PHE A 285 -10.37 8.33 0.93
C PHE A 285 -10.20 8.13 -0.58
N ILE A 286 -9.76 6.94 -1.01
CA ILE A 286 -9.45 6.63 -2.41
C ILE A 286 -10.71 6.23 -3.21
N TYR A 287 -11.55 5.36 -2.66
CA TYR A 287 -12.63 4.68 -3.40
C TYR A 287 -13.95 5.46 -3.38
N VAL A 288 -14.12 6.41 -2.46
CA VAL A 288 -15.31 7.25 -2.41
C VAL A 288 -15.14 8.45 -3.34
N ASP A 289 -16.09 8.65 -4.25
CA ASP A 289 -16.19 9.88 -5.05
C ASP A 289 -16.69 11.04 -4.17
N TRP A 290 -15.75 11.66 -3.46
CA TRP A 290 -16.00 12.82 -2.62
C TRP A 290 -16.60 14.00 -3.41
N GLY A 291 -16.30 14.12 -4.71
CA GLY A 291 -16.86 15.13 -5.60
C GLY A 291 -18.38 15.00 -5.75
N LYS A 292 -18.91 13.77 -5.88
CA LYS A 292 -20.37 13.52 -5.86
C LYS A 292 -20.99 13.81 -4.50
N ILE A 293 -20.31 13.49 -3.40
CA ILE A 293 -20.81 13.73 -2.05
C ILE A 293 -20.95 15.23 -1.77
N PHE A 294 -19.91 16.01 -2.07
CA PHE A 294 -19.94 17.46 -1.87
C PHE A 294 -20.98 18.15 -2.77
N LYS A 295 -21.17 17.68 -4.01
CA LYS A 295 -22.24 18.18 -4.90
C LYS A 295 -23.64 17.85 -4.39
N ARG A 296 -23.87 16.68 -3.79
CA ARG A 296 -25.16 16.32 -3.17
C ARG A 296 -25.47 17.19 -1.95
N LYS A 297 -24.49 17.44 -1.08
CA LYS A 297 -24.67 18.36 0.07
C LYS A 297 -25.00 19.79 -0.39
N LYS A 298 -24.35 20.28 -1.44
CA LYS A 298 -24.64 21.62 -1.98
C LYS A 298 -26.04 21.74 -2.59
N LYS A 299 -26.63 20.64 -3.09
CA LYS A 299 -28.01 20.58 -3.59
C LYS A 299 -29.07 20.39 -2.50
N GLN A 300 -28.69 19.98 -1.29
CA GLN A 300 -29.59 19.84 -0.14
C GLN A 300 -29.62 21.11 0.74
N ASN A 301 -28.61 21.98 0.59
CA ASN A 301 -28.49 23.27 1.28
C ASN A 301 -28.88 24.47 0.38
N LEU A 302 -29.44 24.20 -0.80
CA LEU A 302 -30.07 25.15 -1.74
C LEU A 302 -31.53 24.75 -1.89
#